data_AF-A0A9E1FCW3-F1
#
_entry.id   AF-A0A9E1FCW3-F1
#
_cell.length_a   1.000
_cell.length_b   1.000
_cell.length_c   1.000
_cell.angle_alpha   90.00
_cell.angle_beta   90.00
_cell.angle_gamma   90.00
#
_symmetry.space_group_name_H-M   'P 1'
#
loop_
_entity.id
_entity.type
_entity.pdbx_description
1 polymer ?
#
loop_
_entity_poly.entity_id
_entity_poly.type
_entity_poly.pdbx_seq_one_letter_code
_entity_poly.pdbx_strand_id
1 'polypeptide(L)'
;MKSTNQGKESFMRKNIAIICLISILTVLFSIFLFSSCKKPENEPKPTSTPLETTGTVRPFSSPSPSLTEKTAPPTATSTVPTKEATETSATGTPTPVTKSPTKAPTATKMPAPTPTATKTPTPTPTPTPTPVPAAYGLDITDKKDLVSICYSTWFNPIVVRSGSSSGIYNITDILAGRADWGPVNAFHFWGEPAVGYYRSDDKAIIRTHMTQLAEAGVDFIIIDNTNAQANTWGAGVSGSYWDLMVTKSCSALLDTILQMRAEGKKTPYVVFWNRVDEQGWATPTRIYKEFYQSGKYKDCWVYWDGEPLMLVNILNQSGATDVRKFTYRNKFTLRQQTVAILSGTMARNEWSFLYDGSVPCKDANGNYEQISVYVARQSTYMSNTSTAIGRRGGETFYKQWLRAFKYHPKVVTLTWWNEWAAQRFVVDGKNAFTDNYNQEYSRDIEPMKGGHGDQYYQWMKQYIAAYKAHQDCPRLVE
;
A
#
# COMPACT_ATOMS: atom_id res chain seq x y z
N MET A 1 18.70 -28.64 -23.65
CA MET A 1 18.50 -27.39 -22.86
C MET A 1 17.04 -27.09 -22.47
N LYS A 2 16.10 -28.05 -22.50
CA LYS A 2 14.69 -27.82 -22.03
C LYS A 2 14.28 -28.57 -20.75
N SER A 3 15.09 -29.49 -20.22
CA SER A 3 14.69 -30.31 -19.05
C SER A 3 15.14 -29.75 -17.69
N THR A 4 16.02 -28.75 -17.64
CA THR A 4 16.57 -28.22 -16.37
C THR A 4 15.74 -27.08 -15.74
N ASN A 5 14.82 -26.46 -16.49
CA ASN A 5 13.95 -25.39 -15.95
C ASN A 5 12.67 -25.90 -15.28
N GLN A 6 12.10 -27.04 -15.73
CA GLN A 6 10.91 -27.61 -15.08
C GLN A 6 11.20 -28.17 -13.67
N GLY A 7 12.43 -28.66 -13.43
CA GLY A 7 12.86 -29.14 -12.11
C GLY A 7 13.00 -28.02 -11.07
N LYS A 8 13.47 -26.83 -11.48
CA LYS A 8 13.63 -25.67 -10.60
C LYS A 8 12.30 -24.98 -10.27
N GLU A 9 11.37 -24.90 -11.22
CA GLU A 9 10.01 -24.38 -10.95
C GLU A 9 9.19 -25.31 -10.05
N SER A 10 9.31 -26.63 -10.20
CA SER A 10 8.63 -27.61 -9.35
C SER A 10 9.17 -27.61 -7.91
N PHE A 11 10.50 -27.44 -7.75
CA PHE A 11 11.14 -27.30 -6.43
C PHE A 11 10.76 -25.99 -5.72
N MET A 12 10.70 -24.87 -6.45
CA MET A 12 10.23 -23.58 -5.94
C MET A 12 8.76 -23.63 -5.51
N ARG A 13 7.88 -24.23 -6.31
CA ARG A 13 6.45 -24.37 -5.97
C ARG A 13 6.20 -25.27 -4.75
N LYS A 14 7.00 -26.33 -4.56
CA LYS A 14 6.93 -27.19 -3.36
C LYS A 14 7.40 -26.47 -2.09
N ASN A 15 8.45 -25.65 -2.17
CA ASN A 15 8.93 -24.87 -1.02
C ASN A 15 7.98 -23.70 -0.67
N ILE A 16 7.29 -23.12 -1.65
CA ILE A 16 6.25 -22.10 -1.44
C ILE A 16 5.03 -22.68 -0.70
N ALA A 17 4.62 -23.92 -1.02
CA ALA A 17 3.54 -24.59 -0.30
C ALA A 17 3.89 -24.89 1.17
N ILE A 18 5.16 -25.21 1.46
CA ILE A 18 5.65 -25.46 2.83
C ILE A 18 5.71 -24.16 3.65
N ILE A 19 6.11 -23.04 3.04
CA ILE A 19 6.19 -21.74 3.72
C ILE A 19 4.79 -21.17 4.02
N CYS A 20 3.83 -21.28 3.10
CA CYS A 20 2.43 -20.94 3.39
C CYS A 20 1.83 -21.84 4.48
N LEU A 21 2.20 -23.12 4.52
CA LEU A 21 1.79 -24.03 5.59
C LEU A 21 2.34 -23.60 6.96
N ILE A 22 3.57 -23.08 7.03
CA ILE A 22 4.20 -22.64 8.29
C ILE A 22 3.52 -21.37 8.82
N SER A 23 3.13 -20.43 7.96
CA SER A 23 2.36 -19.24 8.35
C SER A 23 0.91 -19.57 8.76
N ILE A 24 0.31 -20.60 8.16
CA ILE A 24 -1.04 -21.06 8.53
C ILE A 24 -1.03 -21.90 9.83
N LEU A 25 0.01 -22.71 10.05
CA LEU A 25 0.16 -23.49 11.30
C LEU A 25 0.47 -22.60 12.52
N THR A 26 1.16 -21.47 12.36
CA THR A 26 1.50 -20.56 13.48
C THR A 26 0.29 -19.77 14.00
N VAL A 27 -0.70 -19.51 13.14
CA VAL A 27 -1.99 -18.91 13.55
C VAL A 27 -2.87 -19.95 14.28
N LEU A 28 -2.85 -21.21 13.87
CA LEU A 28 -3.59 -22.30 14.53
C LEU A 28 -3.06 -22.63 15.93
N PHE A 29 -1.74 -22.54 16.16
CA PHE A 29 -1.16 -22.81 17.49
C PHE A 29 -1.48 -21.71 18.52
N SER A 30 -1.68 -20.47 18.06
CA SER A 30 -2.07 -19.33 18.91
C SER A 30 -3.52 -19.44 19.41
N ILE A 31 -4.38 -20.16 18.70
CA ILE A 31 -5.77 -20.42 19.10
C ILE A 31 -5.83 -21.47 20.23
N PHE A 32 -4.88 -22.42 20.29
CA PHE A 32 -4.88 -23.49 21.28
C PHE A 32 -4.31 -23.10 22.65
N LEU A 33 -3.38 -22.14 22.72
CA LEU A 33 -2.75 -21.72 23.98
C LEU A 33 -3.63 -20.82 24.86
N PHE A 34 -4.61 -20.11 24.29
CA PHE A 34 -5.50 -19.23 25.05
C PHE A 34 -6.82 -19.87 25.50
N SER A 35 -7.16 -21.07 25.00
CA SER A 35 -8.38 -21.77 25.42
C SER A 35 -8.22 -22.60 26.71
N SER A 36 -7.00 -22.66 27.29
CA SER A 36 -6.69 -23.50 28.47
C SER A 36 -6.37 -22.75 29.77
N CYS A 37 -6.48 -21.42 29.83
CA CYS A 37 -6.39 -20.71 31.12
C CYS A 37 -7.75 -20.67 31.84
N LYS A 38 -8.16 -21.79 32.44
CA LYS A 38 -9.11 -21.77 33.56
C LYS A 38 -8.38 -21.21 34.80
N LYS A 39 -9.01 -20.22 35.45
CA LYS A 39 -8.62 -19.64 36.74
C LYS A 39 -8.38 -20.71 37.82
N PRO A 40 -7.46 -20.44 38.77
CA PRO A 40 -7.64 -20.79 40.17
C PRO A 40 -8.13 -19.56 40.96
N GLU A 41 -9.12 -19.81 41.82
CA GLU A 41 -9.66 -18.91 42.86
C GLU A 41 -8.75 -18.85 44.11
N ASN A 42 -8.83 -17.70 44.81
CA ASN A 42 -8.57 -17.41 46.23
C ASN A 42 -7.12 -17.67 46.74
N GLU A 43 -6.42 -16.75 47.41
CA GLU A 43 -6.75 -16.05 48.67
C GLU A 43 -5.62 -15.00 49.00
N PRO A 44 -5.53 -14.36 50.19
CA PRO A 44 -5.97 -13.00 50.50
C PRO A 44 -4.87 -11.89 50.54
N LYS A 45 -5.35 -10.64 50.58
CA LYS A 45 -4.66 -9.35 50.69
C LYS A 45 -4.02 -9.14 52.09
N PRO A 46 -2.92 -8.36 52.20
CA PRO A 46 -2.70 -7.54 53.38
C PRO A 46 -2.53 -6.05 53.08
N THR A 47 -2.61 -5.28 54.16
CA THR A 47 -3.08 -3.90 54.31
C THR A 47 -1.93 -2.88 54.40
N SER A 48 -2.26 -1.61 54.12
CA SER A 48 -1.65 -0.29 54.43
C SER A 48 -0.60 -0.22 55.58
N THR A 49 0.40 0.67 55.68
CA THR A 49 0.58 2.12 55.34
C THR A 49 2.08 2.53 55.55
N PRO A 50 2.55 3.81 55.51
CA PRO A 50 3.80 4.20 54.84
C PRO A 50 4.96 4.61 55.80
N LEU A 51 6.15 4.89 55.24
CA LEU A 51 7.19 5.65 55.95
C LEU A 51 7.87 6.66 55.01
N GLU A 52 7.75 7.95 55.37
CA GLU A 52 8.59 9.04 54.90
C GLU A 52 9.99 8.93 55.53
N THR A 53 11.03 9.34 54.80
CA THR A 53 12.07 10.23 55.37
C THR A 53 12.90 10.93 54.29
N THR A 54 13.18 12.17 54.62
CA THR A 54 13.87 13.31 53.99
C THR A 54 15.38 13.14 53.74
N GLY A 55 15.96 13.93 52.82
CA GLY A 55 17.42 14.20 52.82
C GLY A 55 18.10 14.78 51.56
N THR A 56 17.89 16.07 51.26
CA THR A 56 18.89 17.15 50.97
C THR A 56 20.10 16.88 50.00
N VAL A 57 20.14 17.44 48.78
CA VAL A 57 20.89 18.66 48.29
C VAL A 57 22.45 18.50 48.30
N ARG A 58 23.23 18.56 47.19
CA ARG A 58 23.68 19.71 46.33
C ARG A 58 24.76 19.24 45.29
N PRO A 59 25.46 20.08 44.48
CA PRO A 59 25.65 19.86 43.03
C PRO A 59 27.12 19.67 42.62
N PHE A 60 27.40 19.29 41.37
CA PHE A 60 28.72 19.55 40.76
C PHE A 60 28.61 19.92 39.29
N SER A 61 29.40 20.93 38.97
CA SER A 61 29.50 21.70 37.74
C SER A 61 30.83 21.41 37.03
N SER A 62 30.78 21.13 35.72
CA SER A 62 31.73 21.51 34.64
C SER A 62 33.22 21.05 34.76
N PRO A 63 34.07 21.07 33.70
CA PRO A 63 33.97 21.84 32.45
C PRO A 63 34.32 21.10 31.12
N SER A 64 34.09 21.84 30.03
CA SER A 64 34.57 21.61 28.66
C SER A 64 36.11 21.78 28.55
N PRO A 65 36.75 21.40 27.42
CA PRO A 65 37.04 22.47 26.45
C PRO A 65 36.86 22.10 24.98
N SER A 66 36.61 23.17 24.22
CA SER A 66 36.62 23.32 22.77
C SER A 66 37.96 23.01 22.10
N LEU A 67 37.92 22.46 20.88
CA LEU A 67 38.89 22.79 19.83
C LEU A 67 38.18 22.95 18.48
N THR A 68 38.38 24.14 17.91
CA THR A 68 38.20 24.56 16.51
C THR A 68 39.21 23.87 15.59
N GLU A 69 38.82 23.46 14.39
CA GLU A 69 39.51 23.89 13.16
C GLU A 69 38.75 23.57 11.87
N LYS A 70 38.73 24.57 10.97
CA LYS A 70 38.36 24.49 9.56
C LYS A 70 39.45 23.70 8.81
N THR A 71 39.08 22.85 7.86
CA THR A 71 39.79 22.76 6.57
C THR A 71 38.97 21.99 5.53
N ALA A 72 38.78 22.62 4.36
CA ALA A 72 38.50 22.00 3.07
C ALA A 72 39.66 22.41 2.12
N PRO A 73 39.71 21.93 0.87
CA PRO A 73 39.78 20.56 0.36
C PRO A 73 41.11 20.34 -0.41
N PRO A 74 41.38 19.16 -1.00
CA PRO A 74 42.31 19.08 -2.12
C PRO A 74 41.58 18.78 -3.44
N THR A 75 41.78 19.72 -4.36
CA THR A 75 41.71 19.58 -5.82
C THR A 75 42.79 18.61 -6.30
N ALA A 76 42.45 17.73 -7.24
CA ALA A 76 43.41 17.11 -8.15
C ALA A 76 42.72 16.79 -9.48
N THR A 77 43.52 16.85 -10.54
CA THR A 77 43.16 17.29 -11.88
C THR A 77 43.33 16.15 -12.89
N SER A 78 42.50 16.18 -13.94
CA SER A 78 42.75 15.74 -15.32
C SER A 78 43.05 14.25 -15.61
N THR A 79 42.23 13.62 -16.45
CA THR A 79 42.57 13.47 -17.89
C THR A 79 41.42 12.85 -18.70
N VAL A 80 41.14 13.48 -19.83
CA VAL A 80 40.23 13.09 -20.91
C VAL A 80 41.03 12.29 -21.95
N PRO A 81 40.37 11.42 -22.74
CA PRO A 81 40.63 11.50 -24.17
C PRO A 81 39.35 11.61 -25.01
N THR A 82 39.43 12.60 -25.89
CA THR A 82 38.56 12.96 -27.00
C THR A 82 38.60 11.89 -28.09
N LYS A 83 37.49 11.68 -28.81
CA LYS A 83 37.56 11.39 -30.25
C LYS A 83 36.32 11.87 -30.99
N GLU A 84 36.62 12.45 -32.15
CA GLU A 84 35.81 13.31 -33.01
C GLU A 84 34.66 12.62 -33.74
N ALA A 85 33.71 13.48 -34.14
CA ALA A 85 32.72 13.25 -35.16
C ALA A 85 33.32 13.31 -36.57
N THR A 86 32.68 12.66 -37.55
CA THR A 86 32.60 13.19 -38.90
C THR A 86 31.36 12.66 -39.61
N GLU A 87 30.51 13.58 -40.05
CA GLU A 87 29.45 13.40 -41.04
C GLU A 87 30.06 13.17 -42.43
N THR A 88 29.38 12.43 -43.31
CA THR A 88 29.22 12.89 -44.71
C THR A 88 28.02 12.24 -45.39
N SER A 89 27.32 13.08 -46.14
CA SER A 89 26.14 12.87 -46.96
C SER A 89 26.51 12.46 -48.40
N ALA A 90 25.55 11.84 -49.11
CA ALA A 90 25.08 12.21 -50.46
C ALA A 90 25.00 11.08 -51.52
N THR A 91 23.75 10.78 -51.92
CA THR A 91 23.16 10.69 -53.29
C THR A 91 23.76 9.80 -54.40
N GLY A 92 22.88 9.09 -55.14
CA GLY A 92 23.08 8.82 -56.58
C GLY A 92 22.48 7.52 -57.18
N THR A 93 21.33 7.69 -57.85
CA THR A 93 20.43 6.87 -58.74
C THR A 93 21.11 6.09 -59.94
N PRO A 94 20.40 5.46 -60.93
CA PRO A 94 19.94 4.04 -61.04
C PRO A 94 20.32 3.25 -62.36
N THR A 95 19.70 2.07 -62.55
CA THR A 95 19.41 1.27 -63.80
C THR A 95 20.54 0.37 -64.38
N PRO A 96 20.28 -0.72 -65.18
CA PRO A 96 19.26 -0.86 -66.25
C PRO A 96 18.43 -2.17 -66.32
N VAL A 97 17.41 -2.08 -67.19
CA VAL A 97 16.44 -3.08 -67.66
C VAL A 97 16.99 -3.86 -68.87
N THR A 98 16.60 -5.12 -69.04
CA THR A 98 16.78 -5.89 -70.28
C THR A 98 15.46 -6.54 -70.75
N LYS A 99 15.22 -6.54 -72.07
CA LYS A 99 13.98 -6.98 -72.76
C LYS A 99 14.14 -8.31 -73.52
N SER A 100 12.99 -9.00 -73.68
CA SER A 100 12.53 -9.89 -74.78
C SER A 100 13.00 -11.36 -74.87
N PRO A 101 12.27 -12.30 -75.55
CA PRO A 101 11.12 -12.10 -76.47
C PRO A 101 9.89 -13.03 -76.30
N THR A 102 8.86 -12.67 -77.08
CA THR A 102 7.50 -13.21 -77.31
C THR A 102 7.41 -14.64 -77.89
N LYS A 103 6.42 -15.42 -77.46
CA LYS A 103 5.76 -16.50 -78.23
C LYS A 103 4.24 -16.45 -78.02
N ALA A 104 3.48 -16.64 -79.10
CA ALA A 104 2.01 -16.78 -79.12
C ALA A 104 1.63 -18.19 -79.64
N PRO A 105 0.34 -18.58 -79.69
CA PRO A 105 -0.50 -19.03 -78.58
C PRO A 105 -0.88 -20.51 -78.71
N THR A 106 -1.31 -21.15 -77.62
CA THR A 106 -1.95 -22.48 -77.68
C THR A 106 -3.20 -22.47 -76.80
N ALA A 107 -4.34 -22.83 -77.40
CA ALA A 107 -5.65 -22.83 -76.77
C ALA A 107 -5.79 -24.00 -75.79
N THR A 108 -6.17 -23.72 -74.54
CA THR A 108 -6.57 -24.74 -73.58
C THR A 108 -7.70 -24.23 -72.68
N LYS A 109 -8.55 -25.18 -72.28
CA LYS A 109 -9.96 -25.05 -71.90
C LYS A 109 -10.23 -24.24 -70.62
N MET A 110 -11.41 -23.62 -70.62
CA MET A 110 -12.07 -22.85 -69.56
C MET A 110 -12.20 -23.63 -68.23
N PRO A 111 -11.73 -23.09 -67.08
CA PRO A 111 -12.08 -23.61 -65.76
C PRO A 111 -13.47 -23.10 -65.31
N ALA A 112 -14.22 -23.96 -64.63
CA ALA A 112 -15.51 -23.64 -64.01
C ALA A 112 -15.37 -22.57 -62.90
N PRO A 113 -16.41 -21.74 -62.65
CA PRO A 113 -16.34 -20.67 -61.67
C PRO A 113 -16.29 -21.20 -60.24
N THR A 114 -15.35 -20.68 -59.45
CA THR A 114 -15.23 -20.91 -58.00
C THR A 114 -16.35 -20.16 -57.27
N PRO A 115 -17.07 -20.78 -56.31
CA PRO A 115 -18.10 -20.08 -55.54
C PRO A 115 -17.46 -18.99 -54.68
N THR A 116 -18.00 -17.77 -54.79
CA THR A 116 -17.56 -16.61 -53.99
C THR A 116 -18.00 -16.81 -52.54
N ALA A 117 -17.06 -16.78 -51.60
CA ALA A 117 -17.36 -16.84 -50.18
C ALA A 117 -18.14 -15.58 -49.76
N THR A 118 -19.39 -15.77 -49.35
CA THR A 118 -20.21 -14.73 -48.70
C THR A 118 -19.53 -14.33 -47.40
N LYS A 119 -19.08 -13.08 -47.30
CA LYS A 119 -18.55 -12.52 -46.05
C LYS A 119 -19.64 -12.54 -44.99
N THR A 120 -19.45 -13.35 -43.95
CA THR A 120 -20.27 -13.28 -42.73
C THR A 120 -20.14 -11.87 -42.15
N PRO A 121 -21.26 -11.15 -41.87
CA PRO A 121 -21.17 -9.85 -41.25
C PRO A 121 -20.49 -9.98 -39.89
N THR A 122 -19.41 -9.23 -39.70
CA THR A 122 -18.76 -9.07 -38.41
C THR A 122 -19.81 -8.53 -37.43
N PRO A 123 -20.03 -9.16 -36.26
CA PRO A 123 -20.95 -8.60 -35.28
C PRO A 123 -20.44 -7.22 -34.89
N THR A 124 -21.24 -6.19 -35.18
CA THR A 124 -21.02 -4.84 -34.66
C THR A 124 -20.90 -4.96 -33.15
N PRO A 125 -19.80 -4.51 -32.51
CA PRO A 125 -19.73 -4.49 -31.06
C PRO A 125 -20.91 -3.66 -30.55
N THR A 126 -21.80 -4.28 -29.79
CA THR A 126 -22.83 -3.55 -29.04
C THR A 126 -22.11 -2.47 -28.24
N PRO A 127 -22.42 -1.17 -28.43
CA PRO A 127 -21.79 -0.13 -27.64
C PRO A 127 -22.00 -0.48 -26.18
N THR A 128 -20.91 -0.71 -25.45
CA THR A 128 -20.97 -0.81 -23.99
C THR A 128 -21.59 0.50 -23.52
N PRO A 129 -22.72 0.46 -22.79
CA PRO A 129 -23.35 1.68 -22.32
C PRO A 129 -22.30 2.48 -21.56
N THR A 130 -22.08 3.73 -21.99
CA THR A 130 -21.20 4.65 -21.28
C THR A 130 -21.71 4.75 -19.84
N PRO A 131 -20.90 4.44 -18.83
CA PRO A 131 -21.34 4.53 -17.44
C PRO A 131 -21.85 5.94 -17.17
N VAL A 132 -23.07 6.05 -16.65
CA VAL A 132 -23.60 7.34 -16.20
C VAL A 132 -22.85 7.70 -14.92
N PRO A 133 -22.22 8.89 -14.82
CA PRO A 133 -21.49 9.27 -13.63
C PRO A 133 -22.36 9.15 -12.37
N ALA A 134 -21.80 8.59 -11.30
CA ALA A 134 -22.53 8.48 -10.03
C ALA A 134 -22.92 9.89 -9.52
N ALA A 135 -24.20 10.08 -9.16
CA ALA A 135 -24.70 11.34 -8.60
C ALA A 135 -24.20 11.65 -7.18
N TYR A 136 -23.39 10.75 -6.63
CA TYR A 136 -22.85 10.74 -5.27
C TYR A 136 -21.42 10.21 -5.32
N GLY A 137 -20.64 10.50 -4.27
CA GLY A 137 -19.27 10.01 -4.19
C GLY A 137 -18.29 10.69 -5.15
N LEU A 138 -17.14 10.05 -5.36
CA LEU A 138 -16.13 10.45 -6.32
C LEU A 138 -16.14 9.46 -7.48
N ASP A 139 -16.75 9.83 -8.60
CA ASP A 139 -16.61 9.05 -9.82
C ASP A 139 -15.26 9.32 -10.48
N ILE A 140 -14.44 8.27 -10.58
CA ILE A 140 -13.10 8.33 -11.16
C ILE A 140 -13.05 7.84 -12.60
N THR A 141 -14.16 7.40 -13.20
CA THR A 141 -14.20 6.75 -14.53
C THR A 141 -13.38 7.51 -15.57
N ASP A 142 -13.63 8.81 -15.73
CA ASP A 142 -12.93 9.67 -16.69
C ASP A 142 -11.87 10.59 -16.07
N LYS A 143 -11.60 10.44 -14.76
CA LYS A 143 -10.60 11.24 -14.06
C LYS A 143 -9.19 10.67 -14.25
N LYS A 144 -8.20 11.56 -14.17
CA LYS A 144 -6.76 11.26 -14.21
C LYS A 144 -6.05 11.99 -13.07
N ASP A 145 -4.78 11.64 -12.89
CA ASP A 145 -3.88 12.29 -11.93
C ASP A 145 -4.38 12.25 -10.48
N LEU A 146 -5.09 11.17 -10.15
CA LEU A 146 -5.64 10.95 -8.83
C LEU A 146 -4.55 10.47 -7.87
N VAL A 147 -4.65 10.89 -6.62
CA VAL A 147 -3.77 10.47 -5.55
C VAL A 147 -4.58 9.79 -4.45
N SER A 148 -4.13 8.60 -4.09
CA SER A 148 -4.67 7.82 -2.98
C SER A 148 -3.60 7.49 -1.96
N ILE A 149 -4.01 7.16 -0.74
CA ILE A 149 -3.08 6.73 0.30
C ILE A 149 -3.71 5.62 1.14
N CYS A 150 -2.92 4.59 1.47
CA CYS A 150 -3.35 3.55 2.39
C CYS A 150 -3.51 4.09 3.82
N TYR A 151 -4.53 3.61 4.53
CA TYR A 151 -4.94 4.10 5.85
C TYR A 151 -5.34 2.93 6.76
N SER A 152 -4.90 3.01 8.01
CA SER A 152 -5.05 1.96 9.03
C SER A 152 -6.09 2.35 10.09
N THR A 153 -6.96 1.38 10.41
CA THR A 153 -8.10 1.55 11.33
C THR A 153 -8.05 0.60 12.54
N TRP A 154 -6.88 0.02 12.83
CA TRP A 154 -6.76 -1.14 13.70
C TRP A 154 -6.10 -0.90 15.07
N PHE A 155 -5.96 0.35 15.54
CA PHE A 155 -5.27 0.66 16.79
C PHE A 155 -6.09 0.43 18.07
N ASN A 156 -7.40 0.22 17.96
CA ASN A 156 -8.30 0.06 19.11
C ASN A 156 -7.92 -1.06 20.11
N PRO A 157 -7.37 -2.21 19.68
CA PRO A 157 -6.88 -3.24 20.60
C PRO A 157 -5.53 -2.92 21.24
N ILE A 158 -4.81 -1.91 20.73
CA ILE A 158 -3.44 -1.57 21.16
C ILE A 158 -3.47 -0.35 22.07
N VAL A 159 -4.30 0.64 21.73
CA VAL A 159 -4.45 1.89 22.48
C VAL A 159 -5.72 1.84 23.32
N VAL A 160 -5.56 1.79 24.63
CA VAL A 160 -6.68 1.73 25.59
C VAL A 160 -7.53 3.00 25.50
N ARG A 161 -6.88 4.16 25.45
CA ARG A 161 -7.51 5.48 25.35
C ARG A 161 -6.57 6.43 24.60
N SER A 162 -7.09 7.25 23.68
CA SER A 162 -6.28 8.25 23.01
C SER A 162 -5.58 9.19 24.00
N GLY A 163 -4.35 9.58 23.67
CA GLY A 163 -3.44 10.33 24.54
C GLY A 163 -2.78 9.51 25.65
N SER A 164 -3.15 8.23 25.83
CA SER A 164 -2.53 7.36 26.84
C SER A 164 -1.32 6.64 26.28
N SER A 165 -0.18 6.72 26.97
CA SER A 165 1.00 5.86 26.74
C SER A 165 0.94 4.53 27.50
N SER A 166 -0.05 4.34 28.38
CA SER A 166 -0.19 3.10 29.16
C SER A 166 -0.35 1.88 28.24
N GLY A 167 0.53 0.89 28.43
CA GLY A 167 0.54 -0.36 27.66
C GLY A 167 1.14 -0.24 26.26
N ILE A 168 1.70 0.92 25.90
CA ILE A 168 2.35 1.13 24.60
C ILE A 168 3.83 0.77 24.70
N TYR A 169 4.29 -0.06 23.77
CA TYR A 169 5.71 -0.33 23.57
C TYR A 169 6.21 0.55 22.42
N ASN A 170 7.10 1.51 22.71
CA ASN A 170 7.68 2.41 21.70
C ASN A 170 9.11 1.98 21.37
N ILE A 171 9.35 1.57 20.11
CA ILE A 171 10.66 1.08 19.66
C ILE A 171 11.72 2.18 19.73
N THR A 172 11.39 3.45 19.44
CA THR A 172 12.33 4.57 19.56
C THR A 172 12.85 4.72 20.99
N ASP A 173 11.99 4.58 22.00
CA ASP A 173 12.41 4.63 23.41
C ASP A 173 13.19 3.38 23.82
N ILE A 174 12.77 2.20 23.36
CA ILE A 174 13.44 0.93 23.65
C ILE A 174 14.86 0.93 23.09
N LEU A 175 15.05 1.35 21.83
CA LEU A 175 16.37 1.44 21.20
C LEU A 175 17.28 2.46 21.87
N ALA A 176 16.70 3.47 22.52
CA ALA A 176 17.45 4.45 23.30
C ALA A 176 17.70 4.02 24.76
N GLY A 177 17.34 2.80 25.15
CA GLY A 177 17.53 2.27 26.50
C GLY A 177 16.60 2.88 27.55
N ARG A 178 15.47 3.48 27.13
CA ARG A 178 14.50 4.12 28.04
C ARG A 178 13.29 3.24 28.39
N ALA A 179 13.14 2.10 27.72
CA ALA A 179 12.03 1.18 27.92
C ALA A 179 12.42 -0.25 27.55
N ASP A 180 11.64 -1.22 28.02
CA ASP A 180 11.82 -2.64 27.73
C ASP A 180 10.99 -3.09 26.52
N TRP A 181 11.46 -4.14 25.84
CA TRP A 181 10.69 -4.82 24.82
C TRP A 181 9.40 -5.42 25.41
N GLY A 182 8.28 -5.18 24.74
CA GLY A 182 7.04 -5.89 25.03
C GLY A 182 7.13 -7.37 24.66
N PRO A 183 6.19 -8.22 25.11
CA PRO A 183 6.18 -9.64 24.82
C PRO A 183 6.29 -9.97 23.32
N VAL A 184 6.77 -11.17 23.01
CA VAL A 184 6.68 -11.70 21.64
C VAL A 184 5.21 -11.73 21.23
N ASN A 185 4.94 -11.38 19.97
CA ASN A 185 3.62 -11.17 19.36
C ASN A 185 2.85 -9.91 19.84
N ALA A 186 3.41 -9.10 20.74
CA ALA A 186 2.84 -7.79 21.06
C ALA A 186 3.14 -6.76 19.96
N PHE A 187 2.21 -5.83 19.75
CA PHE A 187 2.41 -4.70 18.85
C PHE A 187 3.28 -3.63 19.50
N HIS A 188 4.19 -3.05 18.72
CA HIS A 188 5.07 -1.97 19.13
C HIS A 188 4.92 -0.81 18.15
N PHE A 189 4.81 0.41 18.67
CA PHE A 189 4.86 1.64 17.89
C PHE A 189 6.31 1.94 17.50
N TRP A 190 6.60 2.25 16.24
CA TRP A 190 7.97 2.59 15.83
C TRP A 190 8.42 3.95 16.37
N GLY A 191 7.47 4.85 16.63
CA GLY A 191 7.65 6.17 17.22
C GLY A 191 6.32 6.72 17.77
N GLU A 192 6.32 7.94 18.32
CA GLU A 192 5.09 8.59 18.80
C GLU A 192 4.51 9.50 17.70
N PRO A 193 3.21 9.35 17.34
CA PRO A 193 2.54 10.29 16.44
C PRO A 193 2.54 11.72 17.02
N ALA A 194 2.56 12.75 16.16
CA ALA A 194 2.51 14.14 16.62
C ALA A 194 1.23 14.46 17.42
N VAL A 195 0.15 13.73 17.14
CA VAL A 195 -1.13 13.82 17.85
C VAL A 195 -1.22 12.90 19.08
N GLY A 196 -0.10 12.26 19.46
CA GLY A 196 -0.02 11.26 20.53
C GLY A 196 -0.57 9.89 20.11
N TYR A 197 -0.47 8.88 20.98
CA TYR A 197 -1.05 7.56 20.70
C TYR A 197 -2.58 7.63 20.68
N TYR A 198 -3.22 7.09 19.65
CA TYR A 198 -4.66 7.23 19.48
C TYR A 198 -5.36 5.93 19.14
N ARG A 199 -6.65 5.91 19.47
CA ARG A 199 -7.57 4.89 18.97
C ARG A 199 -8.03 5.26 17.57
N SER A 200 -8.25 4.25 16.73
CA SER A 200 -8.76 4.43 15.37
C SER A 200 -10.23 4.86 15.32
N ASP A 201 -10.96 4.80 16.44
CA ASP A 201 -12.33 5.33 16.57
C ASP A 201 -12.41 6.74 17.20
N ASP A 202 -11.27 7.40 17.41
CA ASP A 202 -11.24 8.77 17.92
C ASP A 202 -11.57 9.79 16.83
N LYS A 203 -12.77 10.38 16.93
CA LYS A 203 -13.30 11.33 15.94
C LYS A 203 -12.47 12.61 15.82
N ALA A 204 -11.80 13.07 16.88
CA ALA A 204 -10.98 14.27 16.82
C ALA A 204 -9.69 14.02 16.02
N ILE A 205 -9.10 12.84 16.19
CA ILE A 205 -7.93 12.40 15.43
C ILE A 205 -8.30 12.15 13.97
N ILE A 206 -9.40 11.43 13.73
CA ILE A 206 -9.93 11.22 12.38
C ILE A 206 -10.13 12.56 11.67
N ARG A 207 -10.76 13.54 12.34
CA ARG A 207 -10.98 14.87 11.78
C ARG A 207 -9.68 15.57 11.40
N THR A 208 -8.66 15.44 12.24
CA THR A 208 -7.32 15.96 11.98
C THR A 208 -6.71 15.31 10.73
N HIS A 209 -6.74 13.98 10.64
CA HIS A 209 -6.20 13.24 9.50
C HIS A 209 -6.93 13.58 8.20
N MET A 210 -8.27 13.61 8.20
CA MET A 210 -9.05 13.92 7.01
C MET A 210 -8.81 15.36 6.53
N THR A 211 -8.58 16.29 7.46
CA THR A 211 -8.20 17.67 7.13
C THR A 211 -6.81 17.69 6.48
N GLN A 212 -5.80 17.08 7.11
CA GLN A 212 -4.44 17.04 6.60
C GLN A 212 -4.33 16.38 5.22
N LEU A 213 -5.05 15.28 5.01
CA LEU A 213 -5.07 14.56 3.73
C LEU A 213 -5.81 15.35 2.64
N ALA A 214 -6.94 16.00 2.96
CA ALA A 214 -7.64 16.87 2.02
C ALA A 214 -6.78 18.07 1.61
N GLU A 215 -6.10 18.70 2.57
CA GLU A 215 -5.17 19.82 2.31
C GLU A 215 -3.94 19.40 1.52
N ALA A 216 -3.52 18.14 1.63
CA ALA A 216 -2.46 17.58 0.80
C ALA A 216 -2.91 17.25 -0.63
N GLY A 217 -4.20 17.35 -0.93
CA GLY A 217 -4.74 17.02 -2.24
C GLY A 217 -4.92 15.52 -2.47
N VAL A 218 -5.00 14.71 -1.41
CA VAL A 218 -5.35 13.28 -1.51
C VAL A 218 -6.83 13.16 -1.87
N ASP A 219 -7.13 12.45 -2.96
CA ASP A 219 -8.49 12.27 -3.45
C ASP A 219 -9.23 11.19 -2.65
N PHE A 220 -8.57 10.09 -2.30
CA PHE A 220 -9.18 9.03 -1.51
C PHE A 220 -8.20 8.23 -0.64
N ILE A 221 -8.69 7.72 0.47
CA ILE A 221 -7.98 6.78 1.32
C ILE A 221 -8.38 5.33 0.97
N ILE A 222 -7.44 4.41 1.15
CA ILE A 222 -7.66 2.97 1.02
C ILE A 222 -7.56 2.36 2.43
N ILE A 223 -8.69 1.93 2.98
CA ILE A 223 -8.73 1.23 4.28
C ILE A 223 -8.22 -0.19 4.09
N ASP A 224 -7.19 -0.56 4.84
CA ASP A 224 -6.62 -1.91 4.81
C ASP A 224 -7.33 -2.89 5.76
N ASN A 225 -8.04 -3.83 5.14
CA ASN A 225 -8.67 -4.99 5.78
C ASN A 225 -8.10 -6.31 5.23
N THR A 226 -6.89 -6.32 4.70
CA THR A 226 -6.26 -7.52 4.10
C THR A 226 -5.93 -8.61 5.11
N ASN A 227 -5.87 -8.25 6.40
CA ASN A 227 -5.71 -9.20 7.49
C ASN A 227 -7.02 -9.49 8.24
N ALA A 228 -8.11 -8.77 7.92
CA ALA A 228 -9.38 -8.91 8.63
C ALA A 228 -10.04 -10.28 8.38
N GLN A 229 -10.47 -10.94 9.47
CA GLN A 229 -11.02 -12.30 9.41
C GLN A 229 -12.46 -12.32 9.89
N ALA A 230 -13.42 -12.07 8.99
CA ALA A 230 -14.84 -12.01 9.36
C ALA A 230 -15.37 -13.27 10.07
N ASN A 231 -14.81 -14.44 9.76
CA ASN A 231 -15.26 -15.71 10.34
C ASN A 231 -14.70 -15.99 11.75
N THR A 232 -13.50 -15.49 12.06
CA THR A 232 -12.78 -15.85 13.31
C THR A 232 -12.70 -14.70 14.30
N TRP A 233 -12.86 -13.46 13.86
CA TRP A 233 -12.76 -12.27 14.71
C TRP A 233 -14.06 -11.87 15.39
N GLY A 234 -15.07 -12.75 15.41
CA GLY A 234 -16.34 -12.50 16.12
C GLY A 234 -17.19 -11.40 15.47
N ALA A 235 -17.30 -11.37 14.14
CA ALA A 235 -18.11 -10.37 13.46
C ALA A 235 -19.56 -10.31 14.00
N GLY A 236 -20.02 -9.12 14.37
CA GLY A 236 -21.32 -8.90 15.01
C GLY A 236 -21.33 -9.08 16.54
N VAL A 237 -20.19 -9.36 17.16
CA VAL A 237 -20.03 -9.45 18.63
C VAL A 237 -19.35 -8.18 19.14
N SER A 238 -20.02 -7.45 20.04
CA SER A 238 -19.47 -6.24 20.68
C SER A 238 -18.18 -6.57 21.46
N GLY A 239 -17.14 -5.76 21.26
CA GLY A 239 -15.83 -5.93 21.90
C GLY A 239 -14.92 -6.97 21.24
N SER A 240 -15.38 -7.62 20.16
CA SER A 240 -14.54 -8.54 19.38
C SER A 240 -13.47 -7.81 18.56
N TYR A 241 -12.51 -8.57 18.00
CA TYR A 241 -11.52 -8.00 17.09
C TYR A 241 -12.16 -7.34 15.87
N TRP A 242 -13.20 -7.94 15.30
CA TRP A 242 -13.93 -7.33 14.18
C TRP A 242 -14.61 -6.03 14.59
N ASP A 243 -15.27 -6.02 15.76
CA ASP A 243 -15.92 -4.82 16.28
C ASP A 243 -14.90 -3.69 16.51
N LEU A 244 -13.77 -3.99 17.15
CA LEU A 244 -12.76 -3.01 17.51
C LEU A 244 -11.94 -2.49 16.32
N MET A 245 -11.56 -3.35 15.36
CA MET A 245 -10.65 -2.97 14.27
C MET A 245 -11.38 -2.57 12.99
N VAL A 246 -12.61 -3.05 12.78
CA VAL A 246 -13.38 -2.84 11.55
C VAL A 246 -14.65 -2.05 11.83
N THR A 247 -15.61 -2.61 12.57
CA THR A 247 -16.94 -2.00 12.70
C THR A 247 -16.89 -0.62 13.35
N LYS A 248 -16.32 -0.49 14.56
CA LYS A 248 -16.25 0.80 15.27
C LYS A 248 -15.35 1.80 14.58
N SER A 249 -14.14 1.40 14.21
CA SER A 249 -13.17 2.30 13.58
C SER A 249 -13.65 2.82 12.23
N CYS A 250 -14.15 1.94 11.35
CA CYS A 250 -14.64 2.37 10.04
C CYS A 250 -15.94 3.18 10.16
N SER A 251 -16.84 2.82 11.09
CA SER A 251 -18.05 3.62 11.33
C SER A 251 -17.71 5.02 11.85
N ALA A 252 -16.81 5.12 12.82
CA ALA A 252 -16.34 6.40 13.34
C ALA A 252 -15.70 7.26 12.24
N LEU A 253 -14.88 6.65 11.38
CA LEU A 253 -14.25 7.31 10.22
C LEU A 253 -15.31 7.87 9.25
N LEU A 254 -16.25 7.03 8.83
CA LEU A 254 -17.26 7.40 7.84
C LEU A 254 -18.27 8.40 8.39
N ASP A 255 -18.70 8.25 9.65
CA ASP A 255 -19.56 9.22 10.33
C ASP A 255 -18.88 10.58 10.47
N THR A 256 -17.59 10.59 10.80
CA THR A 256 -16.81 11.85 10.91
C THR A 256 -16.65 12.51 9.54
N ILE A 257 -16.42 11.74 8.48
CA ILE A 257 -16.39 12.26 7.10
C ILE A 257 -17.73 12.91 6.73
N LEU A 258 -18.86 12.22 6.98
CA LEU A 258 -20.18 12.78 6.70
C LEU A 258 -20.43 14.07 7.50
N GLN A 259 -20.08 14.08 8.79
CA GLN A 259 -20.21 15.26 9.64
C GLN A 259 -19.36 16.43 9.10
N MET A 260 -18.08 16.19 8.78
CA MET A 260 -17.19 17.21 8.22
C MET A 260 -17.75 17.79 6.91
N ARG A 261 -18.32 16.96 6.04
CA ARG A 261 -18.91 17.40 4.77
C ARG A 261 -20.20 18.19 4.97
N ALA A 262 -21.04 17.82 5.95
CA ALA A 262 -22.21 18.60 6.34
C ALA A 262 -21.83 20.00 6.87
N GLU A 263 -20.64 20.12 7.47
CA GLU A 263 -20.05 21.40 7.89
C GLU A 263 -19.29 22.13 6.76
N GLY A 264 -19.39 21.67 5.51
CA GLY A 264 -18.76 22.27 4.34
C GLY A 264 -17.25 22.02 4.22
N LYS A 265 -16.68 21.08 4.98
CA LYS A 265 -15.26 20.71 4.88
C LYS A 265 -15.03 19.68 3.78
N LYS A 266 -13.89 19.80 3.11
CA LYS A 266 -13.40 18.78 2.18
C LYS A 266 -12.81 17.61 2.97
N THR A 267 -13.04 16.39 2.48
CA THR A 267 -12.40 15.17 2.98
C THR A 267 -12.06 14.27 1.79
N PRO A 268 -11.05 13.41 1.90
CA PRO A 268 -10.87 12.31 0.96
C PRO A 268 -12.11 11.42 0.90
N TYR A 269 -12.27 10.72 -0.22
CA TYR A 269 -13.22 9.62 -0.38
C TYR A 269 -12.61 8.31 0.12
N VAL A 270 -13.36 7.21 0.13
CA VAL A 270 -12.97 5.96 0.78
C VAL A 270 -13.13 4.77 -0.14
N VAL A 271 -12.12 3.90 -0.13
CA VAL A 271 -12.10 2.57 -0.76
C VAL A 271 -11.70 1.55 0.29
N PHE A 272 -12.34 0.37 0.29
CA PHE A 272 -11.89 -0.76 1.12
C PHE A 272 -11.00 -1.71 0.32
N TRP A 273 -9.91 -2.16 0.94
CA TRP A 273 -9.05 -3.23 0.43
C TRP A 273 -9.15 -4.45 1.34
N ASN A 274 -9.71 -5.53 0.81
CA ASN A 274 -10.20 -6.65 1.63
C ASN A 274 -9.44 -7.95 1.38
N ARG A 275 -9.36 -8.75 2.44
CA ARG A 275 -8.90 -10.14 2.40
C ARG A 275 -9.85 -11.04 1.61
N VAL A 276 -9.29 -11.84 0.72
CA VAL A 276 -9.85 -12.99 0.00
C VAL A 276 -8.78 -14.08 0.04
N ASP A 277 -9.17 -15.28 0.46
CA ASP A 277 -8.26 -16.39 0.75
C ASP A 277 -8.98 -17.75 0.66
N GLU A 278 -8.46 -18.80 1.29
CA GLU A 278 -9.11 -20.12 1.36
C GLU A 278 -10.50 -20.10 2.02
N GLN A 279 -10.80 -19.08 2.85
CA GLN A 279 -12.12 -18.86 3.43
C GLN A 279 -13.06 -18.08 2.48
N GLY A 280 -12.58 -17.74 1.29
CA GLY A 280 -13.33 -17.13 0.20
C GLY A 280 -13.62 -15.65 0.44
N TRP A 281 -14.89 -15.27 0.28
CA TRP A 281 -15.33 -13.87 0.19
C TRP A 281 -16.01 -13.36 1.46
N ALA A 282 -15.69 -13.95 2.62
CA ALA A 282 -16.34 -13.64 3.90
C ALA A 282 -16.14 -12.16 4.32
N THR A 283 -14.90 -11.66 4.24
CA THR A 283 -14.57 -10.26 4.59
C THR A 283 -15.27 -9.26 3.64
N PRO A 284 -15.15 -9.35 2.29
CA PRO A 284 -15.91 -8.50 1.36
C PRO A 284 -17.42 -8.57 1.57
N THR A 285 -17.96 -9.75 1.83
CA THR A 285 -19.39 -9.97 2.12
C THR A 285 -19.83 -9.22 3.36
N ARG A 286 -19.03 -9.26 4.43
CA ARG A 286 -19.34 -8.56 5.68
C ARG A 286 -19.24 -7.05 5.52
N ILE A 287 -18.19 -6.57 4.85
CA ILE A 287 -18.02 -5.14 4.53
C ILE A 287 -19.19 -4.60 3.72
N TYR A 288 -19.66 -5.34 2.70
CA TYR A 288 -20.86 -4.95 1.96
C TYR A 288 -22.07 -4.78 2.88
N LYS A 289 -22.34 -5.78 3.73
CA LYS A 289 -23.52 -5.78 4.63
C LYS A 289 -23.47 -4.65 5.64
N GLU A 290 -22.31 -4.36 6.23
CA GLU A 290 -22.17 -3.32 7.26
C GLU A 290 -22.17 -1.90 6.68
N PHE A 291 -21.46 -1.67 5.57
CA PHE A 291 -21.16 -0.31 5.12
C PHE A 291 -21.84 0.09 3.81
N TYR A 292 -22.07 -0.84 2.89
CA TYR A 292 -22.61 -0.51 1.57
C TYR A 292 -24.12 -0.72 1.48
N GLN A 293 -24.65 -1.79 2.06
CA GLN A 293 -26.03 -2.23 1.85
C GLN A 293 -27.10 -1.19 2.23
N SER A 294 -26.86 -0.41 3.28
CA SER A 294 -27.81 0.61 3.74
C SER A 294 -27.83 1.87 2.87
N GLY A 295 -26.80 2.09 2.04
CA GLY A 295 -26.61 3.33 1.30
C GLY A 295 -26.25 4.56 2.15
N LYS A 296 -26.12 4.43 3.47
CA LYS A 296 -25.81 5.54 4.40
C LYS A 296 -24.58 6.34 3.99
N TYR A 297 -23.56 5.66 3.49
CA TYR A 297 -22.24 6.23 3.19
C TYR A 297 -21.98 6.38 1.69
N LYS A 298 -23.02 6.35 0.82
CA LYS A 298 -22.85 6.44 -0.64
C LYS A 298 -22.02 7.66 -1.09
N ASP A 299 -22.12 8.76 -0.36
CA ASP A 299 -21.35 9.97 -0.66
C ASP A 299 -19.87 9.84 -0.31
N CYS A 300 -19.49 8.92 0.56
CA CYS A 300 -18.10 8.69 0.96
C CYS A 300 -17.30 7.89 -0.08
N TRP A 301 -17.95 7.14 -0.96
CA TRP A 301 -17.28 6.15 -1.81
C TRP A 301 -16.63 6.72 -3.05
N VAL A 302 -15.60 6.03 -3.52
CA VAL A 302 -15.10 6.15 -4.88
C VAL A 302 -15.92 5.24 -5.79
N TYR A 303 -16.36 5.77 -6.92
CA TYR A 303 -17.07 5.05 -7.98
C TYR A 303 -16.19 4.94 -9.20
N TRP A 304 -16.29 3.81 -9.91
CA TRP A 304 -15.63 3.59 -11.17
C TRP A 304 -16.53 2.71 -12.04
N ASP A 305 -16.76 3.12 -13.28
CA ASP A 305 -17.62 2.44 -14.24
C ASP A 305 -19.05 2.27 -13.70
N GLY A 306 -19.53 3.29 -12.97
CA GLY A 306 -20.89 3.37 -12.42
C GLY A 306 -21.09 2.64 -11.08
N GLU A 307 -20.12 1.87 -10.59
CA GLU A 307 -20.22 1.09 -9.35
C GLU A 307 -19.14 1.49 -8.33
N PRO A 308 -19.36 1.32 -7.01
CA PRO A 308 -18.34 1.57 -6.02
C PRO A 308 -17.07 0.74 -6.29
N LEU A 309 -15.89 1.34 -6.11
CA LEU A 309 -14.61 0.63 -6.20
C LEU A 309 -14.36 -0.16 -4.92
N MET A 310 -14.02 -1.44 -5.07
CA MET A 310 -13.52 -2.28 -3.97
C MET A 310 -12.24 -2.99 -4.42
N LEU A 311 -11.21 -2.91 -3.57
CA LEU A 311 -9.96 -3.63 -3.77
C LEU A 311 -9.99 -4.95 -3.01
N VAL A 312 -9.32 -5.96 -3.57
CA VAL A 312 -9.10 -7.26 -2.91
C VAL A 312 -7.66 -7.72 -3.10
N ASN A 313 -7.10 -8.48 -2.18
CA ASN A 313 -5.75 -9.05 -2.32
C ASN A 313 -5.65 -10.16 -3.39
N ILE A 314 -6.75 -10.86 -3.65
CA ILE A 314 -6.87 -11.92 -4.65
C ILE A 314 -8.17 -11.73 -5.44
N LEU A 315 -8.08 -11.77 -6.77
CA LEU A 315 -9.22 -11.70 -7.67
C LEU A 315 -9.16 -12.81 -8.71
N ASN A 316 -10.31 -13.46 -8.94
CA ASN A 316 -10.52 -14.39 -10.05
C ASN A 316 -9.59 -15.62 -10.06
N GLN A 317 -9.24 -16.15 -8.88
CA GLN A 317 -8.54 -17.42 -8.74
C GLN A 317 -9.55 -18.59 -8.62
N SER A 318 -9.12 -19.84 -8.83
CA SER A 318 -10.00 -21.01 -8.74
C SER A 318 -10.40 -21.36 -7.30
N GLY A 319 -11.48 -22.12 -7.11
CA GLY A 319 -11.83 -22.65 -5.79
C GLY A 319 -12.59 -21.65 -4.94
N ALA A 320 -12.21 -21.45 -3.68
CA ALA A 320 -12.91 -20.55 -2.75
C ALA A 320 -12.79 -19.07 -3.14
N THR A 321 -11.72 -18.70 -3.84
CA THR A 321 -11.37 -17.35 -4.28
C THR A 321 -11.94 -16.97 -5.65
N ASP A 322 -12.79 -17.83 -6.24
CA ASP A 322 -13.47 -17.57 -7.50
C ASP A 322 -14.44 -16.41 -7.34
N VAL A 323 -14.26 -15.35 -8.14
CA VAL A 323 -15.08 -14.13 -8.08
C VAL A 323 -16.56 -14.42 -8.31
N ARG A 324 -16.91 -15.49 -9.02
CA ARG A 324 -18.31 -15.91 -9.22
C ARG A 324 -18.99 -16.34 -7.93
N LYS A 325 -18.22 -16.71 -6.89
CA LYS A 325 -18.74 -17.04 -5.55
C LYS A 325 -19.02 -15.80 -4.72
N PHE A 326 -18.54 -14.62 -5.12
CA PHE A 326 -18.91 -13.39 -4.45
C PHE A 326 -20.31 -12.97 -4.88
N THR A 327 -21.27 -13.09 -3.97
CA THR A 327 -22.68 -12.74 -4.19
C THR A 327 -22.86 -11.32 -4.69
N TYR A 328 -22.03 -10.38 -4.21
CA TYR A 328 -22.15 -8.96 -4.53
C TYR A 328 -21.16 -8.48 -5.61
N ARG A 329 -20.54 -9.38 -6.38
CA ARG A 329 -19.52 -9.01 -7.38
C ARG A 329 -19.99 -7.98 -8.42
N ASN A 330 -21.29 -7.96 -8.75
CA ASN A 330 -21.88 -7.03 -9.72
C ASN A 330 -22.36 -5.71 -9.06
N LYS A 331 -22.03 -5.47 -7.78
CA LYS A 331 -22.29 -4.22 -7.04
C LYS A 331 -21.02 -3.41 -6.85
N PHE A 332 -19.93 -3.81 -7.50
CA PHE A 332 -18.62 -3.22 -7.35
C PHE A 332 -17.85 -3.28 -8.65
N THR A 333 -17.05 -2.25 -8.88
CA THR A 333 -15.89 -2.37 -9.74
C THR A 333 -14.75 -2.93 -8.90
N LEU A 334 -14.33 -4.16 -9.23
CA LEU A 334 -13.28 -4.86 -8.49
C LEU A 334 -11.91 -4.65 -9.12
N ARG A 335 -10.90 -4.44 -8.27
CA ARG A 335 -9.49 -4.51 -8.65
C ARG A 335 -8.74 -5.38 -7.65
N GLN A 336 -7.78 -6.16 -8.15
CA GLN A 336 -6.83 -6.82 -7.29
C GLN A 336 -5.75 -5.82 -6.91
N GLN A 337 -5.39 -5.72 -5.63
CA GLN A 337 -4.20 -5.02 -5.16
C GLN A 337 -3.27 -6.00 -4.44
N THR A 338 -2.08 -6.22 -4.99
CA THR A 338 -1.15 -7.29 -4.57
C THR A 338 0.11 -6.76 -3.89
N VAL A 339 0.66 -7.58 -2.99
CA VAL A 339 1.94 -7.39 -2.31
C VAL A 339 3.07 -7.57 -3.32
N ALA A 340 3.59 -6.46 -3.83
CA ALA A 340 4.38 -6.53 -5.06
C ALA A 340 5.90 -6.72 -4.85
N ILE A 341 6.37 -6.73 -3.59
CA ILE A 341 7.69 -7.29 -3.24
C ILE A 341 7.74 -8.81 -3.52
N LEU A 342 6.58 -9.47 -3.60
CA LEU A 342 6.45 -10.91 -3.74
C LEU A 342 6.00 -11.35 -5.15
N SER A 343 5.66 -10.42 -6.04
CA SER A 343 5.17 -10.72 -7.39
C SER A 343 6.04 -10.08 -8.48
N GLY A 344 6.19 -10.80 -9.59
CA GLY A 344 7.00 -10.37 -10.74
C GLY A 344 6.30 -9.31 -11.59
N THR A 345 6.05 -9.62 -12.85
CA THR A 345 5.28 -8.73 -13.73
C THR A 345 3.83 -8.66 -13.26
N MET A 346 3.34 -7.46 -12.96
CA MET A 346 1.94 -7.21 -12.62
C MET A 346 1.01 -7.58 -13.77
N ALA A 347 -0.13 -8.22 -13.47
CA ALA A 347 -1.16 -8.45 -14.45
C ALA A 347 -1.85 -7.13 -14.86
N ARG A 348 -2.59 -7.20 -15.97
CA ARG A 348 -3.44 -6.09 -16.42
C ARG A 348 -4.49 -5.76 -15.35
N ASN A 349 -4.74 -4.46 -15.13
CA ASN A 349 -5.66 -3.93 -14.11
C ASN A 349 -5.31 -4.38 -12.67
N GLU A 350 -4.09 -4.87 -12.42
CA GLU A 350 -3.65 -5.29 -11.08
C GLU A 350 -2.91 -4.14 -10.41
N TRP A 351 -3.45 -3.66 -9.31
CA TRP A 351 -2.83 -2.63 -8.47
C TRP A 351 -1.77 -3.27 -7.59
N SER A 352 -0.85 -2.44 -7.11
CA SER A 352 0.24 -2.89 -6.27
C SER A 352 0.39 -2.02 -5.04
N PHE A 353 0.98 -2.60 -4.00
CA PHE A 353 1.58 -1.86 -2.91
C PHE A 353 3.03 -2.32 -2.70
N LEU A 354 3.92 -1.36 -2.39
CA LEU A 354 5.37 -1.56 -2.26
C LEU A 354 6.07 -2.12 -3.51
N TYR A 355 5.54 -1.85 -4.71
CA TYR A 355 6.16 -2.33 -5.95
C TYR A 355 7.40 -1.54 -6.34
N ASP A 356 8.51 -2.23 -6.53
CA ASP A 356 9.74 -1.64 -7.07
C ASP A 356 9.99 -1.96 -8.55
N GLY A 357 9.00 -2.52 -9.25
CA GLY A 357 9.16 -2.81 -10.67
C GLY A 357 9.23 -1.54 -11.54
N SER A 358 9.85 -1.68 -12.71
CA SER A 358 10.22 -0.52 -13.53
C SER A 358 9.03 0.16 -14.21
N VAL A 359 7.89 -0.51 -14.40
CA VAL A 359 6.75 0.00 -15.19
C VAL A 359 5.42 -0.27 -14.45
N PRO A 360 4.53 0.74 -14.30
CA PRO A 360 3.19 0.55 -13.74
C PRO A 360 2.34 -0.44 -14.53
N CYS A 361 1.33 -1.02 -13.88
CA CYS A 361 0.37 -1.88 -14.57
C CYS A 361 -0.40 -1.09 -15.63
N LYS A 362 -0.74 -1.77 -16.73
CA LYS A 362 -1.58 -1.22 -17.79
C LYS A 362 -3.02 -1.68 -17.64
N ASP A 363 -3.95 -0.80 -18.00
CA ASP A 363 -5.36 -1.13 -18.15
C ASP A 363 -5.61 -1.95 -19.43
N ALA A 364 -6.88 -2.28 -19.70
CA ALA A 364 -7.28 -2.99 -20.92
C ALA A 364 -7.03 -2.21 -22.22
N ASN A 365 -6.94 -0.88 -22.14
CA ASN A 365 -6.68 0.02 -23.26
C ASN A 365 -5.18 0.33 -23.44
N GLY A 366 -4.33 -0.17 -22.54
CA GLY A 366 -2.88 0.05 -22.55
C GLY A 366 -2.40 1.30 -21.82
N ASN A 367 -3.28 2.04 -21.14
CA ASN A 367 -2.90 3.19 -20.31
C ASN A 367 -2.36 2.72 -18.95
N TYR A 368 -1.49 3.49 -18.31
CA TYR A 368 -1.04 3.17 -16.97
C TYR A 368 -2.14 3.43 -15.95
N GLU A 369 -2.52 2.40 -15.19
CA GLU A 369 -3.67 2.47 -14.29
C GLU A 369 -3.26 2.93 -12.89
N GLN A 370 -2.28 2.25 -12.28
CA GLN A 370 -1.87 2.52 -10.91
C GLN A 370 -0.36 2.35 -10.71
N ILE A 371 0.23 3.24 -9.88
CA ILE A 371 1.58 3.07 -9.34
C ILE A 371 1.60 3.24 -7.82
N SER A 372 2.38 2.40 -7.14
CA SER A 372 2.66 2.56 -5.71
C SER A 372 3.86 3.47 -5.46
N VAL A 373 3.77 4.29 -4.42
CA VAL A 373 4.81 5.17 -3.90
C VAL A 373 4.98 4.92 -2.42
N TYR A 374 6.22 4.77 -1.95
CA TYR A 374 6.55 4.49 -0.56
C TYR A 374 7.77 5.28 -0.10
N VAL A 375 7.84 5.55 1.21
CA VAL A 375 8.99 6.23 1.85
C VAL A 375 10.08 5.25 2.28
N ALA A 376 9.70 4.01 2.58
CA ALA A 376 10.59 2.91 2.93
C ALA A 376 9.93 1.58 2.52
N ARG A 377 10.70 0.51 2.39
CA ARG A 377 10.19 -0.84 2.16
C ARG A 377 11.14 -1.91 2.67
N GLN A 378 10.65 -3.14 2.75
CA GLN A 378 11.41 -4.33 3.14
C GLN A 378 11.20 -5.47 2.16
N SER A 379 12.15 -6.39 2.01
CA SER A 379 11.87 -7.66 1.34
C SER A 379 11.31 -8.74 2.28
N THR A 380 11.69 -8.70 3.55
CA THR A 380 11.27 -9.68 4.57
C THR A 380 10.81 -8.97 5.84
N TYR A 381 11.75 -8.41 6.58
CA TYR A 381 11.49 -7.63 7.79
C TYR A 381 12.12 -6.25 7.65
N MET A 382 11.37 -5.20 8.00
CA MET A 382 11.86 -3.83 8.03
C MET A 382 13.01 -3.67 9.04
N SER A 383 13.02 -4.45 10.12
CA SER A 383 14.14 -4.50 11.06
C SER A 383 15.37 -5.26 10.53
N ASN A 384 15.26 -5.98 9.40
CA ASN A 384 16.41 -6.56 8.72
C ASN A 384 16.95 -5.57 7.68
N THR A 385 17.86 -4.70 8.12
CA THR A 385 18.39 -3.61 7.30
C THR A 385 19.19 -4.07 6.08
N SER A 386 19.60 -5.35 6.01
CA SER A 386 20.25 -5.93 4.83
C SER A 386 19.29 -6.12 3.65
N THR A 387 17.98 -6.22 3.91
CA THR A 387 16.94 -6.40 2.91
C THR A 387 15.90 -5.27 2.91
N ALA A 388 16.02 -4.32 3.83
CA ALA A 388 15.20 -3.12 3.89
C ALA A 388 15.84 -1.93 3.17
N ILE A 389 15.01 -1.13 2.54
CA ILE A 389 15.33 0.18 1.99
C ILE A 389 14.64 1.21 2.87
N GLY A 390 15.43 1.91 3.66
CA GLY A 390 14.95 2.99 4.52
C GLY A 390 14.63 4.26 3.73
N ARG A 391 14.29 5.30 4.48
CA ARG A 391 13.93 6.62 4.00
C ARG A 391 15.07 7.36 3.30
N ARG A 392 16.31 7.19 3.74
CA ARG A 392 17.54 7.76 3.16
C ARG A 392 17.44 9.27 2.97
N GLY A 393 17.02 10.00 4.00
CA GLY A 393 16.81 11.45 3.95
C GLY A 393 15.81 11.87 2.86
N GLY A 394 14.86 11.01 2.47
CA GLY A 394 13.87 11.30 1.42
C GLY A 394 14.22 10.76 0.04
N GLU A 395 15.44 10.27 -0.19
CA GLU A 395 15.87 9.78 -1.52
C GLU A 395 14.97 8.64 -2.02
N THR A 396 14.55 7.74 -1.13
CA THR A 396 13.63 6.64 -1.47
C THR A 396 12.30 7.19 -1.96
N PHE A 397 11.70 8.14 -1.23
CA PHE A 397 10.41 8.74 -1.60
C PHE A 397 10.50 9.51 -2.92
N TYR A 398 11.56 10.30 -3.10
CA TYR A 398 11.82 11.03 -4.34
C TYR A 398 11.92 10.09 -5.55
N LYS A 399 12.66 8.98 -5.46
CA LYS A 399 12.78 8.01 -6.56
C LYS A 399 11.43 7.39 -6.94
N GLN A 400 10.58 7.10 -5.96
CA GLN A 400 9.25 6.58 -6.21
C GLN A 400 8.37 7.62 -6.92
N TRP A 401 8.40 8.87 -6.47
CA TRP A 401 7.69 9.97 -7.15
C TRP A 401 8.22 10.24 -8.54
N LEU A 402 9.54 10.27 -8.75
CA LEU A 402 10.14 10.45 -10.07
C LEU A 402 9.62 9.41 -11.07
N ARG A 403 9.40 8.17 -10.61
CA ARG A 403 8.75 7.13 -11.42
C ARG A 403 7.28 7.45 -11.71
N ALA A 404 6.52 7.93 -10.73
CA ALA A 404 5.13 8.34 -10.94
C ALA A 404 5.01 9.49 -11.97
N PHE A 405 5.86 10.52 -11.88
CA PHE A 405 5.94 11.62 -12.87
C PHE A 405 6.43 11.15 -14.24
N LYS A 406 7.23 10.09 -14.32
CA LYS A 406 7.62 9.54 -15.62
C LYS A 406 6.44 8.88 -16.35
N TYR A 407 5.60 8.15 -15.63
CA TYR A 407 4.55 7.31 -16.24
C TYR A 407 3.16 7.96 -16.25
N HIS A 408 2.90 8.92 -15.36
CA HIS A 408 1.60 9.59 -15.20
C HIS A 408 0.39 8.65 -15.24
N PRO A 409 0.29 7.66 -14.31
CA PRO A 409 -0.86 6.78 -14.24
C PRO A 409 -2.13 7.52 -13.83
N LYS A 410 -3.28 6.88 -14.06
CA LYS A 410 -4.59 7.34 -13.57
C LYS A 410 -4.58 7.57 -12.05
N VAL A 411 -3.97 6.66 -11.28
CA VAL A 411 -3.89 6.69 -9.82
C VAL A 411 -2.45 6.51 -9.33
N VAL A 412 -2.00 7.41 -8.46
CA VAL A 412 -0.82 7.21 -7.61
C VAL A 412 -1.29 6.79 -6.22
N THR A 413 -0.76 5.69 -5.67
CA THR A 413 -1.12 5.20 -4.33
C THR A 413 0.08 5.25 -3.40
N LEU A 414 -0.01 6.08 -2.37
CA LEU A 414 0.99 6.22 -1.34
C LEU A 414 0.82 5.14 -0.27
N THR A 415 1.93 4.63 0.24
CA THR A 415 1.98 3.77 1.43
C THR A 415 3.00 4.37 2.42
N TRP A 416 2.63 4.75 3.64
CA TRP A 416 1.30 4.69 4.29
C TRP A 416 0.98 6.02 4.99
N TRP A 417 -0.30 6.33 5.25
CA TRP A 417 -0.64 7.51 6.04
C TRP A 417 -0.25 7.33 7.51
N ASN A 418 -0.77 6.31 8.18
CA ASN A 418 -0.67 6.11 9.63
C ASN A 418 -0.35 4.66 10.08
N GLU A 419 0.64 4.01 9.48
CA GLU A 419 1.04 2.63 9.85
C GLU A 419 2.08 2.65 10.99
N TRP A 420 1.65 3.04 12.19
CA TRP A 420 2.56 3.26 13.33
C TRP A 420 3.09 2.02 14.02
N ALA A 421 2.38 0.90 13.97
CA ALA A 421 2.70 -0.26 14.78
C ALA A 421 3.12 -1.48 13.95
N ALA A 422 3.93 -2.35 14.54
CA ALA A 422 4.29 -3.64 13.98
C ALA A 422 4.35 -4.70 15.09
N GLN A 423 4.00 -5.94 14.75
CA GLN A 423 4.10 -7.06 15.67
C GLN A 423 5.56 -7.48 15.88
N ARG A 424 5.93 -7.74 17.14
CA ARG A 424 7.26 -8.26 17.49
C ARG A 424 7.33 -9.77 17.26
N PHE A 425 8.21 -10.21 16.36
CA PHE A 425 8.61 -11.60 16.21
C PHE A 425 10.03 -11.83 16.72
N VAL A 426 10.43 -13.10 16.86
CA VAL A 426 11.81 -13.50 17.11
C VAL A 426 12.25 -14.43 15.99
N VAL A 427 13.27 -14.02 15.24
CA VAL A 427 13.85 -14.78 14.12
C VAL A 427 15.35 -14.87 14.37
N ASP A 428 15.90 -16.08 14.36
CA ASP A 428 17.32 -16.35 14.63
C ASP A 428 17.81 -15.70 15.94
N GLY A 429 16.97 -15.73 16.98
CA GLY A 429 17.25 -15.14 18.30
C GLY A 429 17.19 -13.62 18.36
N LYS A 430 16.79 -12.94 17.29
CA LYS A 430 16.71 -11.47 17.20
C LYS A 430 15.28 -10.99 17.01
N ASN A 431 14.98 -9.80 17.52
CA ASN A 431 13.70 -9.15 17.28
C ASN A 431 13.52 -8.85 15.78
N ALA A 432 12.37 -9.23 15.25
CA ALA A 432 11.99 -9.04 13.86
C ALA A 432 10.66 -8.29 13.76
N PHE A 433 10.63 -7.25 12.93
CA PHE A 433 9.45 -6.43 12.67
C PHE A 433 9.23 -6.30 11.17
N THR A 434 8.03 -6.64 10.69
CA THR A 434 7.76 -6.72 9.26
C THR A 434 7.73 -5.36 8.61
N ASP A 435 6.83 -4.47 9.05
CA ASP A 435 6.48 -3.28 8.28
C ASP A 435 7.10 -1.97 8.78
N ASN A 436 7.40 -1.89 10.08
CA ASN A 436 7.91 -0.69 10.72
C ASN A 436 8.87 -1.06 11.83
N TYR A 437 9.91 -0.25 12.03
CA TYR A 437 10.93 -0.52 13.04
C TYR A 437 11.43 0.75 13.73
N ASN A 438 11.95 1.72 12.97
CA ASN A 438 12.46 2.97 13.54
C ASN A 438 12.29 4.14 12.55
N GLN A 439 12.80 5.33 12.90
CA GLN A 439 12.65 6.52 12.04
C GLN A 439 13.11 6.30 10.59
N GLU A 440 14.25 5.65 10.36
CA GLU A 440 14.79 5.39 9.01
C GLU A 440 14.06 4.24 8.32
N TYR A 441 13.67 3.20 9.06
CA TYR A 441 13.07 1.97 8.56
C TYR A 441 11.63 1.85 9.05
N SER A 442 10.76 2.71 8.55
CA SER A 442 9.30 2.70 8.75
C SER A 442 8.60 3.38 7.57
N ARG A 443 7.39 2.94 7.22
CA ARG A 443 6.69 3.31 5.98
C ARG A 443 5.74 4.49 6.12
N ASP A 444 5.65 5.03 7.33
CA ASP A 444 4.61 5.96 7.71
C ASP A 444 4.87 7.42 7.28
N ILE A 445 3.83 8.16 6.90
CA ILE A 445 3.93 9.56 6.43
C ILE A 445 3.32 10.55 7.42
N GLU A 446 2.45 10.09 8.33
CA GLU A 446 1.85 10.92 9.37
C GLU A 446 2.94 11.65 10.16
N PRO A 447 2.74 12.95 10.48
CA PRO A 447 3.67 13.69 11.30
C PRO A 447 4.01 12.99 12.62
N MET A 448 5.30 12.93 12.94
CA MET A 448 5.80 12.32 14.17
C MET A 448 6.14 13.37 15.22
N LYS A 449 6.08 12.99 16.50
CA LYS A 449 6.61 13.81 17.59
C LYS A 449 8.13 13.67 17.64
N GLY A 450 8.85 14.80 17.57
CA GLY A 450 10.31 14.80 17.46
C GLY A 450 10.77 14.25 16.10
N GLY A 451 11.97 13.67 16.04
CA GLY A 451 12.50 13.04 14.81
C GLY A 451 12.42 13.94 13.58
N HIS A 452 11.78 13.45 12.51
CA HIS A 452 11.59 14.21 11.26
C HIS A 452 10.33 15.11 11.26
N GLY A 453 9.63 15.23 12.38
CA GLY A 453 8.44 16.08 12.50
C GLY A 453 7.39 15.81 11.42
N ASP A 454 7.04 16.84 10.67
CA ASP A 454 6.09 16.79 9.55
C ASP A 454 6.76 16.78 8.17
N GLN A 455 8.08 16.56 8.08
CA GLN A 455 8.85 16.71 6.84
C GLN A 455 8.29 15.87 5.68
N TYR A 456 7.95 14.59 5.93
CA TYR A 456 7.36 13.70 4.92
C TYR A 456 5.94 14.11 4.52
N TYR A 457 5.17 14.67 5.45
CA TYR A 457 3.88 15.27 5.15
C TYR A 457 4.05 16.49 4.22
N GLN A 458 4.96 17.40 4.53
CA GLN A 458 5.22 18.58 3.67
C GLN A 458 5.72 18.19 2.28
N TRP A 459 6.63 17.21 2.19
CA TRP A 459 7.07 16.69 0.90
C TRP A 459 5.95 16.01 0.12
N MET A 460 5.11 15.22 0.78
CA MET A 460 3.92 14.63 0.16
C MET A 460 3.02 15.72 -0.46
N LYS A 461 2.74 16.81 0.26
CA LYS A 461 1.95 17.94 -0.28
C LYS A 461 2.58 18.53 -1.54
N GLN A 462 3.89 18.78 -1.51
CA GLN A 462 4.62 19.37 -2.63
C GLN A 462 4.65 18.45 -3.85
N TYR A 463 4.88 17.15 -3.65
CA TYR A 463 4.82 16.16 -4.72
C TYR A 463 3.43 16.08 -5.35
N ILE A 464 2.37 15.99 -4.53
CA ILE A 464 0.99 15.91 -5.03
C ILE A 464 0.63 17.17 -5.82
N ALA A 465 0.96 18.35 -5.29
CA ALA A 465 0.70 19.62 -5.96
C ALA A 465 1.40 19.70 -7.32
N ALA A 466 2.70 19.40 -7.38
CA ALA A 466 3.48 19.40 -8.62
C ALA A 466 2.96 18.35 -9.62
N TYR A 467 2.61 17.15 -9.15
CA TYR A 467 2.11 16.06 -9.99
C TYR A 467 0.79 16.45 -10.66
N LYS A 468 -0.17 16.96 -9.88
CA LYS A 468 -1.47 17.42 -10.38
C LYS A 468 -1.37 18.67 -11.24
N ALA A 469 -0.35 19.49 -11.05
CA ALA A 469 -0.07 20.66 -11.88
C ALA A 469 0.73 20.33 -13.16
N HIS A 470 1.08 19.06 -13.40
CA HIS A 470 1.96 18.63 -14.49
C HIS A 470 3.29 19.40 -14.54
N GLN A 471 3.85 19.69 -13.37
CA GLN A 471 5.18 20.29 -13.23
C GLN A 471 6.26 19.20 -13.16
N ASP A 472 7.52 19.62 -13.21
CA ASP A 472 8.64 18.72 -12.96
C ASP A 472 8.61 18.18 -11.53
N CYS A 473 9.06 16.93 -11.36
CA CYS A 473 9.14 16.28 -10.05
C CYS A 473 10.13 17.02 -9.14
N PRO A 474 9.69 17.66 -8.04
CA PRO A 474 10.60 18.40 -7.16
C PRO A 474 11.59 17.45 -6.48
N ARG A 475 12.87 17.85 -6.41
CA ARG A 475 13.89 17.09 -5.71
C ARG A 475 13.86 17.44 -4.22
N LEU A 476 13.13 16.65 -3.43
CA LEU A 476 12.93 16.85 -2.01
C LEU A 476 13.66 15.75 -1.23
N VAL A 477 14.88 16.06 -0.83
CA VAL A 477 15.78 15.21 -0.03
C VAL A 477 16.55 16.11 0.95
N GLU A 478 16.99 15.54 2.08
CA GLU A 478 17.89 16.17 3.06
C GLU A 478 19.30 16.41 2.51
#